data_AF-A0A814W6J8-F1
#
_entry.id   AF-A0A814W6J8-F1
#
_cell.length_a   1.000
_cell.length_b   1.000
_cell.length_c   1.000
_cell.angle_alpha   90.00
_cell.angle_beta   90.00
_cell.angle_gamma   90.00
#
_symmetry.space_group_name_H-M   'P 1'
#
loop_
_entity.id
_entity.type
_entity.pdbx_description
1 polymer ?
#
loop_
_entity_poly.entity_id
_entity_poly.type
_entity_poly.pdbx_seq_one_letter_code
_entity_poly.pdbx_strand_id
1 'polypeptide(L)'
;MFDTLLHSEWDRAVTQDLFAFPINYHANRRILDDGDLHYIIEYNRDRQEKRRIAYPYEHVKAPFDNNKFNFNKIKDKEILISLDNDEQTDKHLIIINNAPIHPYHVLLVPDRQLEQTQILTIDCIVFGFEFVAVSAHPYILAGFNSLCAYASINHLHLHGMYFPDRLFLQTISIQYYEQ
;
A
#
# COMPACT_ATOMS: atom_id res chain seq x y z
N MET A 1 -2.92 -19.71 -3.29
CA MET A 1 -3.01 -19.38 -4.73
C MET A 1 -2.78 -17.89 -4.95
N PHE A 2 -3.50 -17.01 -4.23
CA PHE A 2 -3.30 -15.56 -4.27
C PHE A 2 -1.88 -15.10 -3.90
N ASP A 3 -1.35 -15.52 -2.74
CA ASP A 3 -0.04 -15.04 -2.26
C ASP A 3 1.09 -15.39 -3.24
N THR A 4 1.06 -16.61 -3.77
CA THR A 4 2.02 -17.08 -4.79
C THR A 4 1.97 -16.25 -6.06
N LEU A 5 0.76 -15.91 -6.55
CA LEU A 5 0.58 -15.06 -7.71
C LEU A 5 1.13 -13.66 -7.45
N LEU A 6 0.75 -13.05 -6.32
CA LEU A 6 1.18 -11.71 -5.96
C LEU A 6 2.70 -11.60 -5.83
N HIS A 7 3.34 -12.56 -5.16
CA HIS A 7 4.80 -12.61 -5.04
C HIS A 7 5.47 -12.80 -6.39
N SER A 8 4.98 -13.73 -7.22
CA SER A 8 5.54 -13.98 -8.56
C SER A 8 5.47 -12.74 -9.45
N GLU A 9 4.34 -12.03 -9.46
CA GLU A 9 4.19 -10.81 -10.26
C GLU A 9 5.05 -9.66 -9.73
N TRP A 10 5.19 -9.54 -8.40
CA TRP A 10 6.08 -8.56 -7.79
C TRP A 10 7.55 -8.86 -8.10
N ASP A 11 7.98 -10.11 -8.02
CA ASP A 11 9.34 -10.54 -8.37
C ASP A 11 9.60 -10.31 -9.87
N ARG A 12 8.61 -10.56 -10.74
CA ARG A 12 8.68 -10.19 -12.16
C ARG A 12 8.93 -8.70 -12.33
N ALA A 13 8.22 -7.84 -11.59
CA ALA A 13 8.44 -6.40 -11.63
C ALA A 13 9.85 -5.99 -11.19
N VAL A 14 10.46 -6.73 -10.25
CA VAL A 14 11.87 -6.54 -9.86
C VAL A 14 12.79 -6.86 -11.03
N THR A 15 12.59 -8.00 -11.71
CA THR A 15 13.43 -8.40 -12.86
C THR A 15 13.28 -7.46 -14.06
N GLN A 16 12.19 -6.71 -14.13
CA GLN A 16 11.91 -5.73 -15.18
C GLN A 16 12.35 -4.30 -14.82
N ASP A 17 13.03 -4.11 -13.67
CA ASP A 17 13.55 -2.82 -13.21
C ASP A 17 12.47 -1.72 -13.14
N LEU A 18 11.30 -2.07 -12.56
CA LEU A 18 10.15 -1.15 -12.48
C LEU A 18 10.14 -0.28 -11.21
N PHE A 19 11.09 -0.47 -10.30
CA PHE A 19 11.17 0.26 -9.04
C PHE A 19 12.04 1.51 -9.15
N ALA A 20 11.80 2.50 -8.31
CA ALA A 20 12.57 3.75 -8.28
C ALA A 20 14.03 3.56 -7.83
N PHE A 21 14.35 2.41 -7.25
CA PHE A 21 15.68 2.02 -6.81
C PHE A 21 15.81 0.50 -6.79
N PRO A 22 17.04 -0.03 -6.88
CA PRO A 22 17.28 -1.46 -6.74
C PRO A 22 16.73 -1.97 -5.40
N ILE A 23 16.03 -3.10 -5.45
CA ILE A 23 15.54 -3.77 -4.26
C ILE A 23 16.70 -4.53 -3.62
N ASN A 24 17.49 -3.81 -2.82
CA ASN A 24 18.55 -4.37 -2.00
C ASN A 24 18.04 -4.51 -0.57
N TYR A 25 17.46 -5.66 -0.25
CA TYR A 25 17.03 -5.97 1.11
C TYR A 25 18.27 -6.30 1.96
N HIS A 26 18.88 -5.27 2.55
CA HIS A 26 19.89 -5.45 3.58
C HIS A 26 19.29 -5.01 4.90
N ALA A 27 19.17 -5.96 5.83
CA ALA A 27 18.44 -5.90 7.08
C ALA A 27 19.01 -4.89 8.09
N ASN A 28 18.92 -3.60 7.81
CA ASN A 28 19.07 -2.54 8.81
C ASN A 28 17.75 -2.36 9.56
N ARG A 29 17.27 -3.47 10.13
CA ARG A 29 16.03 -3.58 10.87
C ARG A 29 16.35 -3.85 12.32
N ARG A 30 15.70 -3.12 13.22
CA ARG A 30 15.82 -3.32 14.66
C ARG A 30 14.44 -3.34 15.29
N ILE A 31 14.21 -4.32 16.14
CA ILE A 31 13.05 -4.34 17.04
C ILE A 31 13.47 -3.63 18.32
N LEU A 32 12.65 -2.69 18.79
CA LEU A 32 12.75 -2.14 20.14
C LEU A 32 11.59 -2.71 20.94
N ASP A 33 11.93 -3.54 21.91
CA ASP A 33 11.02 -4.29 22.78
C ASP A 33 11.18 -3.93 24.27
N ASP A 34 11.97 -2.90 24.56
CA ASP A 34 12.10 -2.33 25.91
C ASP A 34 10.94 -1.34 26.17
N GLY A 35 9.84 -1.86 26.72
CA GLY A 35 8.65 -1.09 27.12
C GLY A 35 7.33 -1.77 26.77
N ASP A 36 6.21 -1.07 27.02
CA ASP A 36 4.85 -1.58 26.74
C ASP A 36 4.51 -1.63 25.24
N LEU A 37 5.38 -1.07 24.40
CA LEU A 37 5.17 -0.93 22.96
C LEU A 37 6.28 -1.64 22.19
N HIS A 38 5.88 -2.38 21.15
CA HIS A 38 6.78 -3.05 20.23
C HIS A 38 6.99 -2.19 18.99
N TYR A 39 8.20 -1.65 18.83
CA TYR A 39 8.55 -0.85 17.66
C TYR A 39 9.46 -1.62 16.71
N ILE A 40 9.25 -1.40 15.42
CA ILE A 40 10.15 -1.88 14.37
C ILE A 40 10.69 -0.67 13.63
N ILE A 41 12.01 -0.59 13.60
CA ILE A 41 12.75 0.46 12.91
C ILE A 41 13.41 -0.17 11.69
N GLU A 42 13.13 0.36 10.51
CA GLU A 42 13.75 -0.04 9.25
C GLU A 42 14.43 1.16 8.60
N TYR A 43 15.74 1.02 8.34
CA TYR A 43 16.50 2.04 7.64
C TYR A 43 16.60 1.74 6.14
N ASN A 44 15.77 2.43 5.37
CA ASN A 44 15.75 2.36 3.91
C ASN A 44 16.32 3.65 3.28
N ARG A 45 17.65 3.73 3.16
CA ARG A 45 18.34 4.93 2.64
C ARG A 45 17.86 5.35 1.25
N ASP A 46 17.88 4.42 0.28
CA ASP A 46 17.45 4.69 -1.09
C ASP A 46 16.01 5.20 -1.15
N ARG A 47 15.14 4.62 -0.32
CA ARG A 47 13.75 5.08 -0.23
C ARG A 47 13.66 6.50 0.32
N GLN A 48 14.43 6.87 1.34
CA GLN A 48 14.42 8.23 1.88
C GLN A 48 14.87 9.25 0.83
N GLU A 49 15.88 8.91 0.03
CA GLU A 49 16.44 9.81 -0.98
C GLU A 49 15.61 9.88 -2.27
N LYS A 50 15.03 8.75 -2.70
CA LYS A 50 14.41 8.61 -4.04
C LYS A 50 12.89 8.56 -4.04
N ARG A 51 12.24 8.40 -2.87
CA ARG A 51 10.78 8.45 -2.80
C ARG A 51 10.28 9.84 -3.21
N ARG A 52 9.19 9.85 -3.97
CA ARG A 52 8.48 11.08 -4.32
C ARG A 52 8.15 11.92 -3.08
N ILE A 53 8.45 13.21 -3.15
CA ILE A 53 8.05 14.19 -2.14
C ILE A 53 6.55 14.39 -2.22
N ALA A 54 5.85 14.28 -1.08
CA ALA A 54 4.42 14.52 -1.00
C ALA A 54 4.10 15.98 -1.31
N TYR A 55 2.97 16.23 -1.98
CA TYR A 55 2.45 17.59 -2.11
C TYR A 55 2.01 18.10 -0.73
N PRO A 56 2.23 19.38 -0.41
CA PRO A 56 1.71 19.96 0.82
C PRO A 56 0.18 20.06 0.70
N TYR A 57 -0.52 19.36 1.57
CA TYR A 57 -1.98 19.46 1.70
C TYR A 57 -2.31 20.04 3.07
N GLU A 58 -3.07 21.15 3.08
CA GLU A 58 -3.55 21.81 4.31
C GLU A 58 -4.83 21.16 4.85
N HIS A 59 -5.52 20.38 4.01
CA HIS A 59 -6.78 19.75 4.33
C HIS A 59 -6.79 18.29 3.88
N VAL A 60 -7.44 17.44 4.68
CA VAL A 60 -7.66 16.02 4.36
C VAL A 60 -8.43 15.87 3.04
N LYS A 61 -9.33 16.80 2.74
CA LYS A 61 -10.08 16.88 1.48
C LYS A 61 -9.41 17.88 0.55
N ALA A 62 -8.99 17.42 -0.63
CA ALA A 62 -8.51 18.26 -1.71
C ALA A 62 -9.07 17.73 -3.05
N PRO A 63 -9.32 18.59 -4.04
CA PRO A 63 -9.81 18.14 -5.34
C PRO A 63 -8.78 17.26 -6.05
N PHE A 64 -9.28 16.33 -6.87
CA PHE A 64 -8.43 15.59 -7.80
C PHE A 64 -7.76 16.58 -8.77
N ASP A 65 -6.49 16.33 -9.10
CA ASP A 65 -5.72 17.20 -9.96
C ASP A 65 -4.99 16.35 -10.99
N ASN A 66 -5.51 16.33 -12.22
CA ASN A 66 -4.93 15.55 -13.30
C ASN A 66 -3.56 16.07 -13.75
N ASN A 67 -3.10 17.25 -13.32
CA ASN A 67 -1.75 17.72 -13.59
C ASN A 67 -0.72 17.09 -12.65
N LYS A 68 -1.12 16.78 -11.41
CA LYS A 68 -0.27 16.07 -10.43
C LYS A 68 -0.17 14.59 -10.78
N PHE A 69 0.77 13.88 -10.16
CA PHE A 69 0.84 12.43 -10.35
C PHE A 69 -0.45 11.76 -9.87
N ASN A 70 -0.92 10.79 -10.65
CA ASN A 70 -2.09 9.96 -10.35
C ASN A 70 -1.92 8.58 -11.01
N PHE A 71 -2.72 7.58 -10.61
CA PHE A 71 -2.56 6.21 -11.09
C PHE A 71 -3.01 5.97 -12.55
N ASN A 72 -3.56 6.97 -13.24
CA ASN A 72 -3.77 6.92 -14.69
C ASN A 72 -2.47 7.19 -15.47
N LYS A 73 -1.36 7.53 -14.78
CA LYS A 73 -0.04 7.83 -15.37
C LYS A 73 1.01 6.73 -15.14
N ILE A 74 0.64 5.62 -14.52
CA ILE A 74 1.55 4.47 -14.37
C ILE A 74 1.71 3.74 -15.70
N LYS A 75 2.79 2.97 -15.82
CA LYS A 75 2.97 2.05 -16.94
C LYS A 75 2.13 0.79 -16.71
N ASP A 76 1.61 0.18 -17.76
CA ASP A 76 0.84 -1.07 -17.64
C ASP A 76 1.62 -2.19 -16.95
N LYS A 77 2.95 -2.21 -17.12
CA LYS A 77 3.84 -3.20 -16.47
C LYS A 77 3.87 -3.06 -14.94
N GLU A 78 3.48 -1.92 -14.38
CA GLU A 78 3.39 -1.69 -12.92
C GLU A 78 2.13 -2.35 -12.31
N ILE A 79 1.18 -2.80 -13.14
CA ILE A 79 0.00 -3.54 -12.72
C ILE A 79 0.37 -5.01 -12.49
N LEU A 80 0.06 -5.53 -11.30
CA LEU A 80 0.30 -6.92 -10.92
C LEU A 80 -0.94 -7.78 -11.14
N ILE A 81 -2.10 -7.28 -10.70
CA ILE A 81 -3.39 -7.97 -10.79
C ILE A 81 -4.46 -6.93 -11.13
N SER A 82 -5.31 -7.23 -12.12
CA SER A 82 -6.55 -6.51 -12.40
C SER A 82 -7.73 -7.37 -11.95
N LEU A 83 -8.67 -6.79 -11.21
CA LEU A 83 -9.88 -7.44 -10.76
C LEU A 83 -11.06 -6.90 -11.58
N ASP A 84 -11.54 -7.73 -12.49
CA ASP A 84 -12.73 -7.46 -13.28
C ASP A 84 -13.99 -7.90 -12.53
N ASN A 85 -14.96 -7.00 -12.40
CA ASN A 85 -16.33 -7.37 -12.01
C ASN A 85 -17.19 -7.38 -13.27
N ASP A 86 -17.14 -8.52 -13.99
CA ASP A 86 -17.99 -9.06 -15.07
C ASP A 86 -18.62 -8.14 -16.15
N GLU A 87 -18.50 -6.82 -16.11
CA GLU A 87 -18.91 -5.92 -17.19
C GLU A 87 -18.00 -4.66 -17.23
N GLN A 88 -16.99 -4.72 -18.10
CA GLN A 88 -16.38 -3.60 -18.86
C GLN A 88 -15.45 -2.55 -18.22
N THR A 89 -14.93 -2.69 -17.00
CA THR A 89 -13.82 -1.81 -16.54
C THR A 89 -12.82 -2.53 -15.61
N ASP A 90 -11.54 -2.15 -15.71
CA ASP A 90 -10.48 -2.42 -14.72
C ASP A 90 -10.87 -1.81 -13.35
N LYS A 91 -11.83 -2.41 -12.63
CA LYS A 91 -12.43 -1.78 -11.45
C LYS A 91 -11.50 -1.73 -10.28
N HIS A 92 -10.66 -2.72 -10.03
CA HIS A 92 -9.71 -2.63 -8.93
C HIS A 92 -8.36 -3.17 -9.36
N LEU A 93 -7.31 -2.40 -9.05
CA LEU A 93 -5.96 -2.77 -9.40
C LEU A 93 -5.13 -3.05 -8.16
N ILE A 94 -4.29 -4.07 -8.25
CA ILE A 94 -3.15 -4.26 -7.36
C ILE A 94 -1.91 -3.92 -8.19
N ILE A 95 -1.22 -2.86 -7.80
CA ILE A 95 -0.03 -2.35 -8.50
C ILE A 95 1.19 -2.38 -7.60
N ILE A 96 2.39 -2.35 -8.17
CA ILE A 96 3.59 -2.16 -7.35
C ILE A 96 3.53 -0.82 -6.62
N ASN A 97 4.05 -0.79 -5.38
CA ASN A 97 4.55 0.47 -4.86
C ASN A 97 5.99 0.64 -5.38
N ASN A 98 6.20 1.54 -6.35
CA ASN A 98 7.53 1.74 -6.95
C ASN A 98 8.60 2.28 -5.98
N ALA A 99 8.22 2.73 -4.79
CA ALA A 99 9.11 3.07 -3.68
C ALA A 99 8.73 2.26 -2.41
N PRO A 100 8.88 0.93 -2.46
CA PRO A 100 8.34 0.02 -1.46
C PRO A 100 9.06 0.21 -0.11
N ILE A 101 8.33 0.00 0.97
CA ILE A 101 8.90 -0.02 2.34
C ILE A 101 9.59 -1.36 2.61
N HIS A 102 8.93 -2.45 2.21
CA HIS A 102 9.34 -3.82 2.42
C HIS A 102 9.04 -4.62 1.14
N PRO A 103 9.73 -5.76 0.88
CA PRO A 103 9.33 -6.68 -0.17
C PRO A 103 7.83 -6.94 -0.19
N TYR A 104 7.28 -7.04 -1.39
CA TYR A 104 5.85 -7.28 -1.64
C TYR A 104 4.92 -6.15 -1.16
N HIS A 105 5.44 -4.94 -0.97
CA HIS A 105 4.61 -3.75 -0.76
C HIS A 105 3.97 -3.33 -2.10
N VAL A 106 2.64 -3.40 -2.13
CA VAL A 106 1.75 -3.07 -3.25
C VAL A 106 0.80 -1.93 -2.89
N LEU A 107 0.15 -1.35 -3.89
CA LEU A 107 -0.95 -0.41 -3.69
C LEU A 107 -2.24 -1.03 -4.23
N LEU A 108 -3.31 -0.90 -3.46
CA LEU A 108 -4.66 -1.29 -3.86
C LEU A 108 -5.37 -0.03 -4.36
N VAL A 109 -5.67 0.03 -5.65
CA VAL A 109 -6.27 1.19 -6.30
C VAL A 109 -7.70 0.84 -6.70
N PRO A 110 -8.71 1.25 -5.91
CA PRO A 110 -10.10 1.13 -6.31
C PRO A 110 -10.41 2.09 -7.46
N ASP A 111 -11.15 1.58 -8.42
CA ASP A 111 -11.50 2.12 -9.74
C ASP A 111 -10.74 3.39 -10.11
N ARG A 112 -9.55 3.18 -10.68
CA ARG A 112 -8.65 4.29 -11.04
C ARG A 112 -9.29 5.29 -12.02
N GLN A 113 -10.30 4.86 -12.78
CA GLN A 113 -10.97 5.70 -13.77
C GLN A 113 -11.97 6.66 -13.11
N LEU A 114 -12.41 6.39 -11.88
CA LEU A 114 -13.28 7.30 -11.13
C LEU A 114 -12.53 8.52 -10.58
N GLU A 115 -11.20 8.54 -10.64
CA GLU A 115 -10.36 9.66 -10.20
C GLU A 115 -10.70 10.12 -8.77
N GLN A 116 -11.06 9.16 -7.91
CA GLN A 116 -11.47 9.44 -6.54
C GLN A 116 -10.29 10.04 -5.78
N THR A 117 -10.57 11.04 -4.94
CA THR A 117 -9.57 11.66 -4.07
C THR A 117 -9.22 10.72 -2.92
N GLN A 118 -8.12 10.98 -2.21
CA GLN A 118 -7.63 10.14 -1.12
C GLN A 118 -8.50 10.26 0.15
N ILE A 119 -9.76 9.83 0.03
CA ILE A 119 -10.81 9.80 1.05
C ILE A 119 -11.40 8.39 1.04
N LEU A 120 -11.47 7.76 2.21
CA LEU A 120 -12.03 6.41 2.34
C LEU A 120 -13.49 6.36 1.85
N THR A 121 -13.75 5.40 0.98
CA THR A 121 -15.09 5.00 0.54
C THR A 121 -15.40 3.60 1.08
N ILE A 122 -16.69 3.23 1.13
CA ILE A 122 -17.08 1.87 1.53
C ILE A 122 -16.45 0.84 0.59
N ASP A 123 -16.48 1.11 -0.71
CA ASP A 123 -15.87 0.28 -1.75
C ASP A 123 -14.37 0.05 -1.51
N CYS A 124 -13.61 1.12 -1.22
CA CYS A 124 -12.19 1.03 -0.87
C CYS A 124 -11.95 0.19 0.39
N ILE A 125 -12.79 0.36 1.42
CA ILE A 125 -12.70 -0.42 2.65
C ILE A 125 -12.95 -1.91 2.35
N VAL A 126 -14.01 -2.23 1.61
CA VAL A 126 -14.33 -3.61 1.20
C VAL A 126 -13.17 -4.22 0.42
N PHE A 127 -12.62 -3.51 -0.56
CA PHE A 127 -11.48 -3.99 -1.35
C PHE A 127 -10.26 -4.28 -0.46
N GLY A 128 -9.97 -3.42 0.53
CA GLY A 128 -8.92 -3.66 1.51
C GLY A 128 -9.15 -4.90 2.38
N PHE A 129 -10.40 -5.13 2.81
CA PHE A 129 -10.76 -6.33 3.58
C PHE A 129 -10.65 -7.60 2.74
N GLU A 130 -11.14 -7.59 1.50
CA GLU A 130 -11.05 -8.74 0.59
C GLU A 130 -9.60 -9.11 0.28
N PHE A 131 -8.74 -8.11 0.06
CA PHE A 131 -7.30 -8.30 -0.12
C PHE A 131 -6.65 -9.04 1.06
N VAL A 132 -7.00 -8.67 2.30
CA VAL A 132 -6.50 -9.35 3.50
C VAL A 132 -7.13 -10.74 3.64
N ALA A 133 -8.43 -10.87 3.39
CA ALA A 133 -9.19 -12.11 3.60
C ALA A 133 -8.83 -13.24 2.61
N VAL A 134 -8.42 -12.90 1.38
CA VAL A 134 -8.04 -13.88 0.36
C VAL A 134 -6.63 -14.44 0.56
N SER A 135 -5.79 -13.76 1.34
CA SER A 135 -4.45 -14.23 1.70
C SER A 135 -4.52 -15.36 2.72
N ALA A 136 -3.67 -16.37 2.53
CA ALA A 136 -3.45 -17.39 3.56
C ALA A 136 -2.40 -16.98 4.60
N HIS A 137 -1.78 -15.79 4.45
CA HIS A 137 -0.64 -15.37 5.25
C HIS A 137 -1.07 -14.52 6.45
N PRO A 138 -0.72 -14.88 7.70
CA PRO A 138 -1.06 -14.08 8.88
C PRO A 138 -0.35 -12.72 8.96
N TYR A 139 0.50 -12.40 7.98
CA TYR A 139 1.37 -11.22 7.96
C TYR A 139 0.90 -10.19 6.94
N ILE A 140 -0.14 -10.50 6.14
CA ILE A 140 -0.67 -9.52 5.21
C ILE A 140 -1.40 -8.42 5.98
N LEU A 141 -1.18 -7.18 5.57
CA LEU A 141 -1.78 -5.99 6.15
C LEU A 141 -2.25 -5.07 5.03
N ALA A 142 -3.36 -4.38 5.28
CA ALA A 142 -3.80 -3.23 4.51
C ALA A 142 -3.76 -1.97 5.38
N GLY A 143 -3.38 -0.83 4.80
CA GLY A 143 -3.29 0.45 5.50
C GLY A 143 -3.70 1.63 4.64
N PHE A 144 -4.27 2.67 5.26
CA PHE A 144 -4.71 3.89 4.58
C PHE A 144 -4.00 5.11 5.19
N ASN A 145 -3.47 5.96 4.31
CA ASN A 145 -2.98 7.29 4.68
C ASN A 145 -3.90 8.33 4.05
N SER A 146 -4.35 9.32 4.83
CA SER A 146 -5.04 10.49 4.30
C SER A 146 -4.04 11.58 3.88
N LEU A 147 -4.50 12.61 3.14
CA LEU A 147 -3.62 13.69 2.64
C LEU A 147 -2.84 14.44 3.74
N CYS A 148 -3.44 14.62 4.92
CA CYS A 148 -2.78 15.22 6.08
C CYS A 148 -2.14 14.18 7.02
N ALA A 149 -2.12 12.91 6.63
CA ALA A 149 -1.49 11.81 7.33
C ALA A 149 -0.48 11.09 6.43
N TYR A 150 0.42 11.86 5.81
CA TYR A 150 1.54 11.38 5.00
C TYR A 150 1.20 10.65 3.68
N ALA A 151 -0.03 10.77 3.15
CA ALA A 151 -0.28 10.35 1.77
C ALA A 151 0.45 11.29 0.79
N SER A 152 1.16 10.71 -0.18
CA SER A 152 1.92 11.47 -1.18
C SER A 152 1.15 11.73 -2.48
N ILE A 153 0.02 11.04 -2.67
CA ILE A 153 -0.78 11.04 -3.90
C ILE A 153 -2.25 11.30 -3.53
N ASN A 154 -2.90 12.22 -4.23
CA ASN A 154 -4.35 12.45 -4.13
C ASN A 154 -5.10 11.69 -5.23
N HIS A 155 -5.07 10.37 -5.15
CA HIS A 155 -5.85 9.43 -5.93
C HIS A 155 -6.07 8.23 -5.02
N LEU A 156 -7.32 7.85 -4.77
CA LEU A 156 -7.69 6.85 -3.77
C LEU A 156 -6.87 5.57 -3.89
N HIS A 157 -6.21 5.19 -2.80
CA HIS A 157 -5.49 3.92 -2.69
C HIS A 157 -5.31 3.49 -1.23
N LEU A 158 -5.10 2.19 -1.06
CA LEU A 158 -4.57 1.58 0.15
C LEU A 158 -3.16 1.07 -0.10
N HIS A 159 -2.41 0.90 0.97
CA HIS A 159 -1.18 0.13 1.01
C HIS A 159 -1.49 -1.32 1.34
N GLY A 160 -0.96 -2.26 0.59
CA GLY A 160 -0.93 -3.69 0.94
C GLY A 160 0.51 -4.14 1.14
N MET A 161 0.80 -4.90 2.19
CA MET A 161 2.15 -5.44 2.42
C MET A 161 2.15 -6.65 3.34
N TYR A 162 3.21 -7.45 3.24
CA TYR A 162 3.50 -8.52 4.19
C TYR A 162 4.48 -8.01 5.23
N PHE A 163 4.13 -8.18 6.50
CA PHE A 163 4.93 -7.73 7.62
C PHE A 163 5.08 -8.86 8.63
N PRO A 164 6.25 -9.54 8.66
CA PRO A 164 6.41 -10.81 9.38
C PRO A 164 6.40 -10.68 10.90
N ASP A 165 6.62 -9.48 11.44
CA ASP A 165 6.51 -9.24 12.86
C ASP A 165 5.11 -8.79 13.23
N ARG A 166 4.60 -9.31 14.35
CA ARG A 166 3.33 -8.85 14.90
C ARG A 166 3.46 -7.42 15.41
N LEU A 167 2.67 -6.52 14.82
CA LEU A 167 2.51 -5.17 15.30
C LEU A 167 1.71 -5.16 16.61
N PHE A 168 1.95 -4.17 17.47
CA PHE A 168 1.24 -3.99 18.74
C PHE A 168 -0.30 -4.00 18.56
N LEU A 169 -0.82 -3.40 17.48
CA LEU A 169 -2.26 -3.41 17.17
C LEU A 169 -2.84 -4.80 16.92
N GLN A 170 -2.00 -5.79 16.60
CA GLN A 170 -2.42 -7.18 16.41
C GLN A 170 -2.35 -8.01 17.70
N THR A 171 -1.78 -7.45 18.79
CA THR A 171 -1.59 -8.15 20.06
C THR A 171 -2.29 -7.48 21.24
N ILE A 172 -2.69 -6.21 21.10
CA ILE A 172 -3.43 -5.49 22.14
C ILE A 172 -4.81 -6.14 22.39
N SER A 173 -5.18 -6.27 23.66
CA SER A 173 -6.52 -6.71 24.04
C SER A 173 -7.54 -5.63 23.74
N ILE A 174 -8.62 -5.99 23.04
CA ILE A 174 -9.74 -5.08 22.77
C ILE A 174 -10.50 -4.87 24.08
N GLN A 175 -10.59 -3.63 24.54
CA GLN A 175 -11.50 -3.25 25.62
C GLN A 175 -12.80 -2.75 25.00
N TYR A 176 -13.88 -3.46 25.26
CA TYR A 176 -15.22 -2.99 24.92
C TYR A 176 -15.64 -1.97 25.97
N TYR A 177 -15.90 -0.74 25.53
CA TYR A 177 -16.61 0.23 26.37
C TYR A 177 -18.09 -0.15 26.32
N GLU A 178 -18.64 -0.65 27.43
CA GLU A 178 -20.09 -0.73 27.61
C GLU A 178 -20.65 0.70 27.56
N GLN A 179 -21.60 0.94 26.65
CA GLN A 179 -22.34 2.21 26.55
C GLN A 179 -23.45 2.29 27.60
#